data_AF-A0A9E2RVZ3-F1
#
_entry.id   AF-A0A9E2RVZ3-F1
#
_cell.length_a   1.000
_cell.length_b   1.000
_cell.length_c   1.000
_cell.angle_alpha   90.00
_cell.angle_beta   90.00
_cell.angle_gamma   90.00
#
_symmetry.space_group_name_H-M   'P 1'
#
loop_
_entity.id
_entity.type
_entity.pdbx_description
1 polymer ?
#
loop_
_entity_poly.entity_id
_entity_poly.type
_entity_poly.pdbx_seq_one_letter_code
_entity_poly.pdbx_strand_id
1 'polypeptide(L)'
;MSAQPNIGMRPTTFENPMGVDGFEFVEYAAPDAKLLHDLFPRLGFTRVARHKRRKISLYRQGACNFLVNEEPDSFAADFAKKHGPCACGFAIRFSKPAAQLQEQALAKGA
;
A
#
# COMPACT_ATOMS: atom_id res chain seq x y z
N MET A 1 -22.54 -22.72 -10.15
CA MET A 1 -21.12 -22.46 -9.80
C MET A 1 -20.85 -23.11 -8.46
N SER A 2 -20.13 -24.21 -8.45
CA SER A 2 -19.82 -24.97 -7.24
C SER A 2 -18.76 -24.21 -6.43
N ALA A 3 -19.14 -23.65 -5.29
CA ALA A 3 -18.18 -23.17 -4.32
C ALA A 3 -17.34 -24.38 -3.87
N GLN A 4 -16.03 -24.33 -4.12
CA GLN A 4 -15.12 -25.36 -3.60
C GLN A 4 -15.18 -25.32 -2.07
N PRO A 5 -15.25 -26.49 -1.39
CA PRO A 5 -15.26 -26.54 0.06
C PRO A 5 -13.94 -26.00 0.61
N ASN A 6 -14.04 -25.09 1.57
CA ASN A 6 -12.89 -24.48 2.23
C ASN A 6 -12.22 -25.57 3.11
N ILE A 7 -11.05 -26.07 2.68
CA ILE A 7 -10.44 -27.34 3.12
C ILE A 7 -9.78 -27.29 4.52
N GLY A 8 -10.42 -26.60 5.47
CA GLY A 8 -10.04 -26.71 6.89
C GLY A 8 -8.74 -26.00 7.29
N MET A 9 -8.32 -24.96 6.55
CA MET A 9 -7.29 -24.05 7.06
C MET A 9 -7.88 -23.24 8.21
N ARG A 10 -7.72 -23.74 9.45
CA ARG A 10 -8.03 -22.96 10.66
C ARG A 10 -6.91 -21.94 10.83
N PRO A 11 -7.20 -20.63 10.77
CA PRO A 11 -6.19 -19.62 11.05
C PRO A 11 -5.60 -19.88 12.43
N THR A 12 -4.27 -19.96 12.53
CA THR A 12 -3.62 -19.98 13.84
C THR A 12 -3.88 -18.62 14.50
N THR A 13 -4.52 -18.63 15.66
CA THR A 13 -4.82 -17.41 16.40
C THR A 13 -3.64 -17.10 17.31
N PHE A 14 -2.86 -16.09 16.93
CA PHE A 14 -1.87 -15.46 17.80
C PHE A 14 -2.47 -14.21 18.43
N GLU A 15 -1.89 -13.73 19.54
CA GLU A 15 -2.23 -12.41 20.04
C GLU A 15 -1.94 -11.36 18.96
N ASN A 16 -2.88 -10.45 18.75
CA ASN A 16 -2.72 -9.30 17.85
C ASN A 16 -2.59 -8.01 18.68
N PRO A 17 -1.44 -7.79 19.37
CA PRO A 17 -1.30 -6.70 20.33
C PRO A 17 -1.38 -5.32 19.66
N MET A 18 -1.03 -5.21 18.38
CA MET A 18 -1.14 -3.97 17.61
C MET A 18 -2.50 -3.86 16.89
N GLY A 19 -3.33 -4.92 16.87
CA GLY A 19 -4.60 -4.89 16.15
C GLY A 19 -4.46 -4.73 14.63
N VAL A 20 -3.42 -5.34 14.02
CA VAL A 20 -3.23 -5.34 12.56
C VAL A 20 -4.46 -5.92 11.86
N ASP A 21 -4.95 -5.21 10.84
CA ASP A 21 -6.20 -5.50 10.12
C ASP A 21 -6.01 -5.42 8.58
N GLY A 22 -4.90 -5.99 8.12
CA GLY A 22 -4.57 -6.11 6.70
C GLY A 22 -3.99 -4.84 6.07
N PHE A 23 -3.77 -4.89 4.76
CA PHE A 23 -3.15 -3.81 4.00
C PHE A 23 -4.15 -2.72 3.60
N GLU A 24 -3.72 -1.46 3.73
CA GLU A 24 -4.47 -0.32 3.24
C GLU A 24 -4.05 0.05 1.81
N PHE A 25 -2.75 0.26 1.58
CA PHE A 25 -2.20 0.51 0.24
C PHE A 25 -0.73 0.12 0.13
N VAL A 26 -0.26 0.01 -1.13
CA VAL A 26 1.17 0.06 -1.49
C VAL A 26 1.41 1.31 -2.33
N GLU A 27 2.46 2.05 -2.02
CA GLU A 27 2.88 3.25 -2.73
C GLU A 27 4.09 2.94 -3.61
N TYR A 28 3.95 3.24 -4.90
CA TYR A 28 4.94 3.01 -5.93
C TYR A 28 5.49 4.33 -6.46
N ALA A 29 6.76 4.32 -6.82
CA ALA A 29 7.44 5.42 -7.48
C ALA A 29 8.39 4.88 -8.55
N ALA A 30 8.63 5.67 -9.59
CA ALA A 30 9.57 5.35 -10.65
C ALA A 30 10.19 6.64 -11.20
N PRO A 31 11.44 6.62 -11.70
CA PRO A 31 12.02 7.77 -12.40
C PRO A 31 11.17 8.18 -13.62
N ASP A 32 10.60 7.20 -14.33
CA ASP A 32 9.55 7.40 -15.32
C ASP A 32 8.26 6.72 -14.86
N ALA A 33 7.31 7.53 -14.35
CA ALA A 33 6.03 7.06 -13.86
C ALA A 33 5.12 6.47 -14.97
N LYS A 34 5.39 6.77 -16.25
CA LYS A 34 4.61 6.22 -17.36
C LYS A 34 4.62 4.69 -17.35
N LEU A 35 5.75 4.08 -16.97
CA LEU A 35 5.87 2.63 -16.84
C LEU A 35 4.82 2.05 -15.87
N LEU A 36 4.57 2.72 -14.74
CA LEU A 36 3.58 2.30 -13.75
C LEU A 36 2.15 2.56 -14.27
N HIS A 37 1.92 3.70 -14.92
CA HIS A 37 0.64 4.04 -15.52
C HIS A 37 0.23 3.10 -16.67
N ASP A 38 1.19 2.54 -17.39
CA ASP A 38 0.97 1.53 -18.43
C ASP A 38 0.75 0.13 -17.82
N LEU A 39 1.49 -0.21 -16.76
CA LEU A 39 1.46 -1.53 -16.14
C LEU A 39 0.17 -1.79 -15.36
N PHE A 40 -0.25 -0.85 -14.50
CA PHE A 40 -1.37 -1.10 -13.59
C PHE A 40 -2.70 -1.39 -14.28
N PRO A 41 -3.09 -0.70 -15.37
CA PRO A 41 -4.25 -1.09 -16.17
C PRO A 41 -4.14 -2.50 -16.76
N ARG A 42 -2.95 -2.92 -17.20
CA ARG A 42 -2.72 -4.29 -17.71
C ARG A 42 -2.87 -5.36 -16.62
N LEU A 43 -2.63 -4.98 -15.36
CA LEU A 43 -2.88 -5.81 -14.18
C LEU A 43 -4.34 -5.75 -13.69
N GLY A 44 -5.22 -5.03 -14.39
CA GLY A 44 -6.64 -4.92 -14.04
C GLY A 44 -6.97 -3.82 -13.02
N PHE A 45 -6.05 -2.91 -12.72
CA PHE A 45 -6.33 -1.76 -11.87
C PHE A 45 -6.87 -0.57 -12.66
N THR A 46 -7.82 0.16 -12.07
CA THR A 46 -8.34 1.40 -12.63
C THR A 46 -7.84 2.59 -11.82
N ARG A 47 -7.40 3.67 -12.47
CA ARG A 47 -7.13 4.94 -11.79
C ARG A 47 -8.46 5.55 -11.35
N VAL A 48 -8.72 5.57 -10.04
CA VAL A 48 -10.02 6.01 -9.48
C VAL A 48 -9.96 7.41 -8.86
N ALA A 49 -8.77 7.91 -8.51
CA ALA A 49 -8.62 9.24 -7.94
C ALA A 49 -7.23 9.84 -8.18
N ARG A 50 -7.12 11.14 -7.92
CA ARG A 50 -5.86 11.90 -7.90
C ARG A 50 -5.85 12.78 -6.65
N HIS A 51 -4.69 12.88 -6.00
CA HIS A 51 -4.53 13.80 -4.88
C HIS A 51 -4.73 15.25 -5.33
N LYS A 52 -5.41 16.07 -4.51
CA LYS A 52 -5.84 17.43 -4.92
C LYS A 52 -4.69 18.40 -5.21
N ARG A 53 -3.54 18.20 -4.56
CA ARG A 53 -2.38 19.12 -4.63
C ARG A 53 -1.07 18.48 -5.05
N ARG A 54 -0.97 17.16 -4.91
CA ARG A 54 0.28 16.41 -5.12
C ARG A 54 0.10 15.55 -6.36
N LYS A 55 1.19 15.24 -7.06
CA LYS A 55 1.21 14.35 -8.22
C LYS A 55 1.15 12.89 -7.73
N ILE A 56 0.02 12.53 -7.12
CA ILE A 56 -0.24 11.18 -6.62
C ILE A 56 -1.54 10.68 -7.24
N SER A 57 -1.50 9.49 -7.82
CA SER A 57 -2.63 8.82 -8.45
C SER A 57 -3.02 7.58 -7.66
N LEU A 58 -4.32 7.38 -7.41
CA LEU A 58 -4.83 6.17 -6.77
C LEU A 58 -5.38 5.22 -7.84
N TYR A 59 -4.83 4.01 -7.85
CA TYR A 59 -5.28 2.86 -8.63
C TYR A 59 -5.98 1.86 -7.72
N ARG A 60 -7.09 1.28 -8.18
CA ARG A 60 -7.89 0.33 -7.39
C ARG A 60 -8.33 -0.87 -8.22
N GLN A 61 -8.27 -2.04 -7.59
CA GLN A 61 -8.87 -3.30 -8.05
C GLN A 61 -9.51 -3.99 -6.85
N GLY A 62 -10.85 -4.02 -6.79
CA GLY A 62 -11.57 -4.45 -5.59
C GLY A 62 -11.14 -3.65 -4.35
N ALA A 63 -10.67 -4.34 -3.31
CA ALA A 63 -10.15 -3.73 -2.08
C ALA A 63 -8.65 -3.36 -2.13
N CYS A 64 -7.93 -3.68 -3.21
CA CYS A 64 -6.51 -3.38 -3.33
C CYS A 64 -6.30 -1.94 -3.82
N ASN A 65 -5.48 -1.17 -3.09
CA ASN A 65 -5.12 0.20 -3.44
C ASN A 65 -3.63 0.33 -3.75
N PHE A 66 -3.31 0.84 -4.94
CA PHE A 66 -1.96 1.26 -5.31
C PHE A 66 -1.90 2.76 -5.48
N LEU A 67 -0.91 3.40 -4.86
CA LEU A 67 -0.58 4.79 -5.14
C LEU A 67 0.58 4.83 -6.13
N VAL A 68 0.49 5.69 -7.14
CA VAL A 68 1.66 6.11 -7.93
C VAL A 68 2.00 7.51 -7.47
N ASN A 69 3.18 7.68 -6.86
CA ASN A 69 3.69 8.95 -6.38
C ASN A 69 4.77 9.48 -7.33
N GLU A 70 4.43 10.59 -7.98
CA GLU A 70 5.23 11.29 -8.98
C GLU A 70 5.58 12.71 -8.49
N GLU A 71 5.45 12.96 -7.18
CA GLU A 71 5.72 14.25 -6.57
C GLU A 71 7.24 14.54 -6.65
N PRO A 72 7.66 15.62 -7.34
CA PRO A 72 9.07 15.99 -7.38
C PRO A 72 9.55 16.42 -5.99
N ASP A 73 10.87 16.44 -5.79
CA ASP A 73 11.51 16.92 -4.55
C ASP A 73 10.90 16.28 -3.28
N SER A 74 10.61 14.99 -3.37
CA SER A 74 9.97 14.20 -2.33
C SER A 74 10.75 12.93 -2.03
N PHE A 75 10.49 12.33 -0.87
CA PHE A 75 11.05 11.03 -0.50
C PHE A 75 10.87 9.98 -1.60
N ALA A 76 9.67 9.89 -2.19
CA ALA A 76 9.36 8.92 -3.23
C ALA A 76 10.22 9.12 -4.48
N ALA A 77 10.42 10.37 -4.90
CA ALA A 77 11.29 10.71 -6.03
C ALA A 77 12.75 10.34 -5.76
N ASP A 78 13.27 10.66 -4.58
CA ASP A 78 14.66 10.35 -4.24
C ASP A 78 14.91 8.86 -4.04
N PHE A 79 13.93 8.13 -3.53
CA PHE A 79 13.98 6.68 -3.41
C PHE A 79 13.96 6.01 -4.79
N ALA A 80 13.07 6.44 -5.68
CA ALA A 80 13.00 5.93 -7.05
C ALA A 80 14.27 6.22 -7.87
N LYS A 81 14.93 7.37 -7.67
CA LYS A 81 16.23 7.65 -8.32
C LYS A 81 17.31 6.62 -7.95
N LYS A 82 17.29 6.12 -6.70
CA LYS A 82 18.27 5.14 -6.19
C LYS A 82 17.94 3.71 -6.57
N HIS A 83 16.66 3.37 -6.65
CA HIS A 83 16.18 1.98 -6.75
C HIS A 83 15.49 1.64 -8.08
N GLY A 84 15.26 2.62 -8.95
CA GLY A 84 14.42 2.46 -10.15
C GLY A 84 12.93 2.39 -9.81
N PRO A 85 12.09 1.83 -10.70
CA PRO A 85 10.69 1.54 -10.38
C PRO A 85 10.57 0.61 -9.17
N CYS A 86 9.91 1.06 -8.11
CA CYS A 86 9.88 0.34 -6.84
C CYS A 86 8.59 0.62 -6.04
N ALA A 87 8.32 -0.25 -5.06
CA ALA A 87 7.42 0.08 -3.97
C ALA A 87 8.21 0.86 -2.91
N CYS A 88 7.92 2.15 -2.76
CA CYS A 88 8.65 3.04 -1.84
C CYS A 88 7.96 3.17 -0.48
N GLY A 89 6.73 2.71 -0.33
CA GLY A 89 5.99 2.78 0.93
C GLY A 89 4.78 1.84 0.95
N PHE A 90 4.22 1.64 2.14
CA PHE A 90 2.97 0.90 2.32
C PHE A 90 2.26 1.40 3.58
N ALA A 91 0.96 1.11 3.66
CA ALA A 91 0.16 1.34 4.85
C ALA A 91 -0.59 0.06 5.24
N ILE A 92 -0.72 -0.12 6.55
CA ILE A 92 -1.45 -1.22 7.18
C ILE A 92 -2.63 -0.60 7.93
N ARG A 93 -3.80 -1.24 7.89
CA ARG A 93 -4.94 -0.89 8.74
C ARG A 93 -4.75 -1.46 10.12
N PHE A 94 -5.19 -0.71 11.12
CA PHE A 94 -5.20 -1.17 12.49
C PHE A 94 -6.56 -0.88 13.11
N SER A 95 -7.01 -1.78 13.98
CA SER A 95 -8.23 -1.63 14.76
C SER A 95 -8.05 -0.74 16.00
N LYS A 96 -6.80 -0.38 16.32
CA LYS A 96 -6.45 0.49 17.46
C LYS A 96 -6.14 1.92 17.01
N PRO A 97 -6.27 2.93 17.89
CA PRO A 97 -5.95 4.31 17.56
C PRO A 97 -4.48 4.53 17.16
N ALA A 98 -4.26 5.37 16.15
CA ALA A 98 -2.92 5.64 15.60
C ALA A 98 -1.91 6.14 16.65
N ALA A 99 -2.33 7.01 17.58
CA ALA A 99 -1.45 7.54 18.63
C ALA A 99 -0.91 6.44 19.55
N GLN A 100 -1.76 5.51 19.95
CA GLN A 100 -1.36 4.36 20.77
C GLN A 100 -0.39 3.45 20.01
N LEU A 101 -0.63 3.22 18.72
CA LEU A 101 0.22 2.39 17.89
C LEU A 101 1.59 3.00 17.68
N GLN A 102 1.64 4.31 17.46
CA GLN A 102 2.89 5.06 17.34
C GLN A 102 3.71 4.96 18.62
N GLU A 103 3.10 5.21 19.78
CA GLU A 103 3.77 5.09 21.08
C GLU A 103 4.34 3.69 21.30
N GLN A 104 3.54 2.65 21.04
CA GLN A 104 3.96 1.26 21.21
C GLN A 104 5.06 0.84 20.23
N ALA A 105 5.01 1.31 18.99
CA ALA A 105 6.05 1.03 18.00
C ALA A 105 7.39 1.66 18.40
N LEU A 106 7.36 2.94 18.80
CA LEU A 106 8.55 3.67 19.26
C LEU A 106 9.13 3.06 20.54
N ALA A 107 8.30 2.66 21.50
CA ALA A 107 8.73 1.97 22.72
C ALA A 107 9.45 0.63 22.44
N LYS A 108 9.29 0.06 21.24
CA LYS A 108 9.93 -1.17 20.78
C LYS A 108 11.09 -0.94 19.79
N GLY A 109 11.51 0.31 19.58
CA GLY A 109 12.69 0.66 18.78
C GLY A 109 12.46 0.81 17.28
N ALA A 110 11.22 1.08 16.85
CA ALA A 110 10.92 1.50 15.48
C ALA A 110 11.50 2.87 15.14
#